data_AF-A0AAJ1KY12-F1
#
_entry.id   AF-A0AAJ1KY12-F1
#
_cell.length_a   1.000
_cell.length_b   1.000
_cell.length_c   1.000
_cell.angle_alpha   90.00
_cell.angle_beta   90.00
_cell.angle_gamma   90.00
#
_symmetry.space_group_name_H-M   'P 1'
#
loop_
_entity.id
_entity.type
_entity.pdbx_description
1 polymer ?
#
loop_
_entity_poly.entity_id
_entity_poly.type
_entity_poly.pdbx_seq_one_letter_code
_entity_poly.pdbx_strand_id
1 'polypeptide(L)' 'MDKCQGIFGKIFGHSFRVAITKGAPSMNLKAAEAGISSILQMMETSRPETYHGIYCKRCGKFIDG' A
#
# COMPACT_ATOMS: atom_id res chain seq x y z
N MET A 1 -19.01 -17.23 7.30
CA MET A 1 -18.19 -17.99 6.33
C MET A 1 -17.13 -17.09 5.75
N ASP A 2 -15.88 -17.53 5.83
CA ASP A 2 -14.74 -16.82 5.25
C ASP A 2 -14.93 -16.71 3.73
N LYS A 3 -15.27 -15.51 3.24
CA LYS A 3 -15.68 -15.29 1.83
C LYS A 3 -14.55 -15.63 0.85
N CYS A 4 -13.31 -15.67 1.33
CA CYS A 4 -12.15 -16.15 0.59
C CYS A 4 -12.11 -17.68 0.40
N GLN A 5 -12.76 -18.44 1.28
CA GLN A 5 -12.76 -19.91 1.28
C GLN A 5 -14.03 -20.52 0.65
N GLY A 6 -14.97 -19.68 0.19
CA GLY A 6 -16.20 -20.12 -0.47
C GLY A 6 -15.96 -20.75 -1.85
N ILE A 7 -16.93 -21.52 -2.34
CA ILE A 7 -16.88 -22.25 -3.63
C ILE A 7 -16.49 -21.32 -4.78
N PHE A 8 -17.11 -20.16 -4.89
CA PHE A 8 -16.78 -19.15 -5.91
C PHE A 8 -15.35 -18.61 -5.78
N GLY A 9 -14.80 -18.56 -4.57
CA GLY A 9 -13.45 -18.09 -4.34
C GLY A 9 -12.36 -19.07 -4.74
N LYS A 10 -12.65 -20.36 -4.58
CA LYS A 10 -11.77 -21.44 -5.05
C LYS A 10 -11.81 -21.61 -6.57
N ILE A 11 -12.95 -21.36 -7.21
CA ILE A 11 -13.13 -21.55 -8.66
C ILE A 11 -12.61 -20.35 -9.46
N PHE A 12 -12.91 -19.12 -9.05
CA PHE A 12 -12.54 -17.91 -9.80
C PHE A 12 -11.25 -17.26 -9.30
N GLY A 13 -10.68 -17.76 -8.20
CA GLY A 13 -9.53 -17.15 -7.54
C GLY A 13 -9.87 -15.79 -6.92
N HIS A 14 -9.04 -15.36 -5.98
CA HIS A 14 -9.16 -14.05 -5.35
C HIS A 14 -7.96 -13.20 -5.74
N SER A 15 -8.21 -11.96 -6.18
CA SER A 15 -7.14 -10.99 -6.34
C SER A 15 -6.81 -10.37 -4.98
N PHE A 16 -5.54 -10.45 -4.62
CA PHE A 16 -5.02 -9.84 -3.40
C PHE A 16 -4.26 -8.54 -3.72
N ARG A 17 -4.24 -7.61 -2.77
CA ARG A 17 -3.38 -6.41 -2.80
C ARG A 17 -2.58 -6.34 -1.53
N VAL A 18 -1.40 -5.73 -1.65
CA VAL A 18 -0.59 -5.40 -0.49
C VAL A 18 -1.26 -4.28 0.31
N ALA A 19 -1.28 -4.41 1.62
CA ALA A 19 -1.60 -3.35 2.55
C ALA A 19 -0.30 -2.67 2.98
N ILE A 20 -0.07 -1.47 2.43
CA ILE A 20 1.08 -0.63 2.75
C ILE A 20 0.56 0.69 3.27
N THR A 21 1.07 1.14 4.41
CA THR A 21 0.87 2.52 4.86
C THR A 21 2.10 3.35 4.53
N LYS A 22 1.88 4.55 4.00
CA LYS A 22 2.93 5.55 3.78
C LYS A 22 2.97 6.51 4.97
N GLY A 23 4.10 6.60 5.64
CA GLY A 23 4.33 7.56 6.71
C GLY A 23 4.56 8.98 6.20
N ALA A 24 4.86 9.90 7.13
CA ALA A 24 5.19 11.27 6.78
C ALA A 24 6.53 11.32 5.99
N PRO A 25 6.65 12.20 4.97
CA PRO A 25 7.89 12.33 4.21
C PRO A 25 9.03 12.77 5.14
N SER A 26 10.16 12.06 5.10
CA SER A 26 11.30 12.31 5.99
C SER A 26 12.36 13.23 5.38
N MET A 27 11.94 14.24 4.59
CA MET A 27 12.87 15.16 3.91
C MET A 27 12.88 16.55 4.52
N ASN A 28 14.07 17.15 4.59
CA ASN A 28 14.23 18.53 5.04
C ASN A 28 14.10 19.48 3.85
N LEU A 29 12.93 20.12 3.72
CA LEU A 29 12.60 21.02 2.60
C LEU A 29 13.52 22.25 2.50
N LYS A 30 14.24 22.61 3.58
CA LYS A 30 15.15 23.76 3.60
C LYS A 30 16.43 23.55 2.78
N ALA A 31 16.74 22.33 2.37
CA ALA A 31 17.94 21.99 1.60
C ALA A 31 17.69 21.78 0.10
N ALA A 32 16.42 21.85 -0.36
CA ALA A 32 16.05 21.49 -1.71
C ALA A 32 15.89 22.75 -2.59
N GLU A 33 16.96 23.15 -3.29
CA GLU A 33 16.88 24.07 -4.43
C GLU A 33 16.40 23.31 -5.67
N ALA A 34 15.13 22.91 -5.67
CA ALA A 34 14.53 22.16 -6.78
C ALA A 34 13.16 22.73 -7.14
N GLY A 35 12.75 22.57 -8.41
CA GLY A 35 11.41 22.92 -8.85
C GLY A 35 10.34 22.16 -8.05
N ILE A 36 9.16 22.78 -7.89
CA ILE A 36 8.05 22.24 -7.07
C ILE A 36 7.69 20.80 -7.46
N SER A 37 7.69 20.47 -8.76
CA SER A 37 7.42 19.10 -9.25
C SER A 37 8.44 18.09 -8.73
N SER A 38 9.73 18.43 -8.76
CA SER A 38 10.81 17.59 -8.24
C SER A 38 10.73 17.42 -6.73
N ILE A 39 10.38 18.49 -6.00
CA ILE A 39 10.16 18.42 -4.54
C ILE A 39 9.01 17.46 -4.22
N LEU A 40 7.88 17.55 -4.92
CA LEU A 40 6.75 16.64 -4.72
C LEU A 40 7.11 15.18 -4.99
N GLN A 41 7.90 14.93 -6.03
CA GLN A 41 8.38 13.57 -6.33
C GLN A 41 9.32 13.06 -5.24
N MET A 42 10.25 13.88 -4.76
CA MET A 42 11.16 13.54 -3.65
C MET A 42 10.40 13.30 -2.35
N MET A 43 9.35 14.09 -2.08
CA MET A 43 8.48 13.88 -0.92
C MET A 43 7.83 12.50 -1.03
N GLU A 44 7.25 12.15 -2.18
CA GLU A 44 6.60 10.86 -2.39
C GLU A 44 7.57 9.68 -2.20
N THR A 45 8.80 9.77 -2.71
CA THR A 45 9.79 8.69 -2.58
C THR A 45 10.44 8.61 -1.20
N SER A 46 10.49 9.71 -0.45
CA SER A 46 11.04 9.73 0.92
C SER A 46 10.08 9.19 1.98
N ARG A 47 8.82 8.91 1.64
CA ARG A 47 7.85 8.41 2.62
C ARG A 47 8.23 7.00 3.05
N PRO A 48 8.40 6.73 4.36
CA PRO A 48 8.63 5.38 4.83
C PRO A 48 7.38 4.55 4.57
N GLU A 49 7.57 3.37 3.96
CA GLU A 49 6.52 2.41 3.71
C GLU A 49 6.54 1.33 4.78
N THR A 50 5.39 1.03 5.38
CA THR A 50 5.25 -0.09 6.32
C THR A 50 4.30 -1.12 5.71
N TYR A 51 4.82 -2.33 5.53
CA TYR A 51 4.05 -3.48 5.09
C TYR A 51 3.26 -4.05 6.28
N HIS A 52 1.97 -4.29 6.07
CA HIS A 52 1.10 -4.91 7.08
C HIS A 52 0.60 -6.29 6.66
N GLY A 53 0.59 -6.63 5.38
CA GLY A 53 0.01 -7.88 4.92
C GLY A 53 -0.60 -7.76 3.53
N ILE A 54 -1.49 -8.70 3.21
CA ILE A 54 -2.29 -8.66 1.98
C ILE A 54 -3.78 -8.68 2.31
N TYR A 55 -4.59 -8.01 1.50
CA TYR A 55 -6.04 -8.09 1.60
C TYR A 55 -6.66 -8.55 0.30
N CYS A 56 -7.75 -9.30 0.40
CA CYS A 56 -8.55 -9.67 -0.74
C CYS A 56 -9.38 -8.47 -1.22
N LYS A 57 -9.19 -8.04 -2.48
CA LYS A 57 -9.95 -6.93 -3.08
C LYS A 57 -11.46 -7.16 -3.07
N ARG A 58 -11.90 -8.41 -3.21
CA ARG A 58 -13.32 -8.78 -3.34
C ARG A 58 -14.01 -8.95 -2.00
N CYS A 59 -13.28 -9.42 -0.98
CA CYS A 59 -13.88 -9.85 0.28
C CYS A 59 -13.50 -9.00 1.48
N GLY A 60 -12.52 -8.11 1.33
CA GLY A 60 -11.99 -7.30 2.41
C GLY A 60 -11.23 -8.10 3.48
N LYS A 61 -11.07 -9.42 3.29
CA LYS A 61 -10.31 -10.25 4.22
C LYS A 61 -8.85 -9.80 4.20
N PHE A 62 -8.36 -9.38 5.35
CA PHE A 62 -6.95 -9.12 5.60
C PHE A 62 -6.25 -10.42 6.05
N ILE A 63 -5.05 -10.63 5.54
CA ILE A 63 -4.15 -11.71 5.90
C ILE A 63 -2.87 -11.02 6.34
N ASP A 64 -2.61 -11.10 7.65
CA ASP A 64 -1.39 -10.58 8.24
C ASP A 64 -0.18 -11.39 7.74
N GLY A 65 0.95 -10.72 7.57
CA GLY A 65 2.19 -11.29 7.00
C GLY A 65 3.04 -12.04 8.02
#